data_AF-A0A7Z9G3M5-F1
#
_entry.id   AF-A0A7Z9G3M5-F1
#
_cell.length_a   1.000
_cell.length_b   1.000
_cell.length_c   1.000
_cell.angle_alpha   90.00
_cell.angle_beta   90.00
_cell.angle_gamma   90.00
#
_symmetry.space_group_name_H-M   'P 1'
#
loop_
_entity.id
_entity.type
_entity.pdbx_description
1 polymer ?
#
loop_
_entity_poly.entity_id
_entity_poly.type
_entity_poly.pdbx_seq_one_letter_code
_entity_poly.pdbx_strand_id
1 'polypeptide(L)'
;MNEKASNYQDPYIINKNLGLPLQIGSSDLPSENADGQPVIELTVEQKYVFDTRGWLLVPEVLGGSELEEMQDFCYRLHRDPESIPEHERSTLGGAVQKLLDHPVVVGLLNEFTAYPPLSSQE
;
A
#
# COMPACT_ATOMS: atom_id res chain seq x y z
N MET A 1 -7.86 -28.07 -21.73
CA MET A 1 -9.03 -27.81 -20.87
C MET A 1 -8.76 -28.50 -19.55
N ASN A 2 -8.25 -27.78 -18.57
CA ASN A 2 -8.01 -28.32 -17.23
C ASN A 2 -8.88 -27.50 -16.28
N GLU A 3 -10.06 -28.02 -15.95
CA GLU A 3 -10.89 -27.50 -14.86
C GLU A 3 -10.13 -27.74 -13.55
N LYS A 4 -9.58 -26.68 -12.95
CA LYS A 4 -9.16 -26.76 -11.55
C LYS A 4 -10.42 -26.91 -10.71
N ALA A 5 -10.52 -28.05 -10.01
CA ALA A 5 -11.58 -28.32 -9.07
C ALA A 5 -11.69 -27.18 -8.05
N SER A 6 -12.88 -26.58 -7.94
CA SER A 6 -13.17 -25.52 -6.98
C SER A 6 -13.00 -26.08 -5.57
N ASN A 7 -12.04 -25.53 -4.84
CA ASN A 7 -11.78 -25.87 -3.46
C ASN A 7 -12.80 -25.12 -2.60
N TYR A 8 -13.60 -25.83 -1.79
CA TYR A 8 -14.69 -25.27 -0.98
C TYR A 8 -14.25 -24.26 0.12
N GLN A 9 -12.96 -23.93 0.18
CA GLN A 9 -12.39 -22.96 1.11
C GLN A 9 -12.38 -21.52 0.56
N ASP A 10 -12.60 -21.32 -0.73
CA ASP A 10 -12.59 -19.99 -1.32
C ASP A 10 -13.96 -19.32 -1.16
N PRO A 11 -14.03 -18.06 -0.66
CA PRO A 11 -15.30 -17.38 -0.47
C PRO A 11 -16.00 -17.18 -1.83
N TYR A 12 -17.25 -17.65 -1.92
CA TYR A 12 -18.07 -17.50 -3.12
C TYR A 12 -18.58 -16.06 -3.25
N ILE A 13 -17.84 -15.23 -3.98
CA ILE A 13 -18.18 -13.84 -4.26
C ILE A 13 -18.70 -13.74 -5.71
N ILE A 14 -19.93 -13.25 -5.89
CA ILE A 14 -20.52 -12.98 -7.21
C ILE A 14 -20.04 -11.60 -7.67
N ASN A 15 -19.10 -11.56 -8.61
CA ASN A 15 -18.61 -10.32 -9.23
C ASN A 15 -19.43 -9.98 -10.50
N LYS A 16 -19.18 -8.82 -11.15
CA LYS A 16 -19.77 -8.43 -12.45
C LYS A 16 -19.19 -9.21 -13.65
N ASN A 17 -18.75 -10.45 -13.42
CA ASN A 17 -18.14 -11.36 -14.38
C ASN A 17 -19.08 -12.52 -14.73
N LEU A 18 -20.40 -12.25 -14.79
CA LEU A 18 -21.45 -13.19 -15.22
C LEU A 18 -21.50 -14.52 -14.41
N GLY A 19 -21.13 -14.48 -13.12
CA GLY A 19 -21.26 -15.63 -12.22
C GLY A 19 -20.02 -16.53 -12.15
N LEU A 20 -18.87 -16.08 -12.66
CA LEU A 20 -17.60 -16.76 -12.43
C LEU A 20 -17.11 -16.52 -10.98
N PRO A 21 -16.65 -17.57 -10.27
CA PRO A 21 -16.11 -17.42 -8.93
C PRO A 21 -14.89 -16.50 -8.95
N LEU A 22 -14.83 -15.56 -8.03
CA LEU A 22 -13.69 -14.67 -7.89
C LEU A 22 -12.49 -15.48 -7.37
N GLN A 23 -11.52 -15.74 -8.25
CA GLN A 23 -10.22 -16.28 -7.85
C GLN A 23 -9.34 -15.10 -7.46
N ILE A 24 -9.28 -14.79 -6.17
CA ILE A 24 -8.31 -13.82 -5.65
C ILE A 24 -6.95 -14.51 -5.67
N GLY A 25 -6.21 -14.34 -6.76
CA GLY A 25 -4.82 -14.78 -6.84
C GLY A 25 -3.91 -13.72 -6.23
N SER A 26 -2.79 -14.14 -5.64
CA SER A 26 -1.71 -13.23 -5.20
C SER A 26 -1.14 -12.37 -6.34
N SER A 27 -1.48 -12.68 -7.60
CA SER A 27 -1.13 -11.90 -8.78
C SER A 27 -1.83 -10.55 -8.86
N ASP A 28 -2.93 -10.33 -8.16
CA ASP A 28 -3.81 -9.16 -8.39
C ASP A 28 -3.45 -7.90 -7.60
N LEU A 29 -2.39 -7.96 -6.79
CA LEU A 29 -1.95 -6.87 -5.94
C LEU A 29 -0.55 -6.37 -6.36
N PRO A 30 -0.23 -5.09 -6.15
CA PRO A 30 1.11 -4.56 -6.35
C PRO A 30 2.15 -5.37 -5.57
N SER A 31 3.20 -5.84 -6.26
CA SER A 31 4.30 -6.59 -5.66
C SER A 31 5.52 -5.71 -5.35
N GLU A 32 5.61 -4.54 -5.99
CA GLU A 32 6.70 -3.59 -5.83
C GLU A 32 6.12 -2.17 -5.70
N ASN A 33 6.88 -1.27 -5.08
CA ASN A 33 6.56 0.16 -5.06
C ASN A 33 7.08 0.86 -6.34
N ALA A 34 6.87 2.17 -6.47
CA ALA A 34 7.29 2.95 -7.63
C ALA A 34 8.83 2.98 -7.82
N ASP A 35 9.59 2.78 -6.74
CA ASP A 35 11.06 2.66 -6.77
C ASP A 35 11.56 1.23 -7.05
N GLY A 36 10.65 0.28 -7.33
CA GLY A 36 10.97 -1.12 -7.61
C GLY A 36 11.38 -1.93 -6.37
N GLN A 37 11.07 -1.44 -5.16
CA GLN A 37 11.31 -2.16 -3.92
C GLN A 37 10.17 -3.15 -3.65
N PRO A 38 10.49 -4.39 -3.22
CA PRO A 38 9.46 -5.39 -2.97
C PRO A 38 8.58 -4.99 -1.79
N VAL A 39 7.27 -5.16 -1.97
CA VAL A 39 6.27 -4.91 -0.92
C VAL A 39 6.55 -5.79 0.30
N ILE A 40 6.42 -5.19 1.48
CA ILE A 40 6.63 -5.90 2.76
C ILE A 40 5.27 -6.33 3.30
N GLU A 41 4.99 -7.62 3.24
CA GLU A 41 3.77 -8.19 3.80
C GLU A 41 3.74 -8.09 5.33
N LEU A 42 2.55 -7.80 5.87
CA LEU A 42 2.35 -7.78 7.33
C LEU A 42 2.39 -9.20 7.90
N THR A 43 3.03 -9.34 9.05
CA THR A 43 3.00 -10.59 9.82
C THR A 43 1.60 -10.87 10.36
N VAL A 44 1.29 -12.15 10.63
CA VAL A 44 0.01 -12.55 11.23
C VAL A 44 -0.27 -11.83 12.55
N GLU A 45 0.76 -11.62 13.36
CA GLU A 45 0.63 -10.87 14.62
C GLU A 45 0.27 -9.40 14.37
N GLN A 46 0.93 -8.74 13.42
CA GLN A 46 0.62 -7.35 13.07
C GLN A 46 -0.81 -7.20 12.55
N LYS A 47 -1.27 -8.16 11.73
CA LYS A 47 -2.67 -8.20 11.25
C LYS A 47 -3.65 -8.31 12.42
N TYR A 48 -3.40 -9.24 13.33
CA TYR A 48 -4.22 -9.43 14.54
C TYR A 48 -4.23 -8.18 15.44
N VAL A 49 -3.08 -7.54 15.64
CA VAL A 49 -2.97 -6.31 16.44
C VAL A 49 -3.76 -5.18 15.79
N PHE A 50 -3.65 -5.03 14.47
CA PHE A 50 -4.39 -4.01 13.73
C PHE A 50 -5.90 -4.24 13.82
N ASP A 51 -6.37 -5.47 13.61
CA ASP A 51 -7.80 -5.81 13.74
C ASP A 51 -8.35 -5.55 15.15
N THR A 52 -7.53 -5.82 16.18
CA THR A 52 -7.96 -5.68 17.57
C THR A 52 -7.90 -4.23 18.06
N ARG A 53 -6.93 -3.43 17.60
CA ARG A 53 -6.65 -2.09 18.14
C ARG A 53 -6.98 -0.95 17.18
N GLY A 54 -7.11 -1.24 15.89
CA GLY A 54 -7.27 -0.25 14.82
C GLY A 54 -5.99 0.53 14.50
N TRP A 55 -4.83 0.16 15.05
CA TRP A 55 -3.54 0.82 14.79
C TRP A 55 -2.38 -0.16 14.90
N LEU A 56 -1.29 0.15 14.19
CA LEU A 56 -0.03 -0.58 14.22
C LEU A 56 1.14 0.41 14.36
N LEU A 57 2.12 0.08 15.21
CA LEU A 57 3.40 0.78 15.27
C LEU A 57 4.47 -0.08 14.62
N VAL A 58 5.05 0.43 13.54
CA VAL A 58 6.22 -0.17 12.90
C VAL A 58 7.42 0.74 13.21
N PRO A 59 8.41 0.28 13.99
CA PRO A 59 9.57 1.10 14.31
C PRO A 59 10.48 1.25 13.09
N GLU A 60 11.24 2.35 13.04
CA GLU A 60 12.35 2.55 12.09
C GLU A 60 11.97 2.38 10.61
N VAL A 61 10.71 2.68 10.25
CA VAL A 61 10.25 2.70 8.85
C VAL A 61 11.03 3.72 8.02
N LEU A 62 11.32 4.87 8.61
CA LEU A 62 12.13 5.92 8.00
C LEU A 62 13.42 6.10 8.79
N GLY A 63 14.53 6.30 8.09
CA GLY A 63 15.84 6.46 8.72
C GLY A 63 16.80 7.33 7.92
N GLY A 64 17.88 7.74 8.61
CA GLY A 64 19.01 8.43 7.99
C GLY A 64 18.63 9.70 7.22
N SER A 65 19.23 9.84 6.03
CA SER A 65 19.09 11.04 5.19
C SER A 65 17.69 11.24 4.63
N GLU A 66 16.91 10.18 4.43
CA GLU A 66 15.53 10.30 3.92
C GLU A 66 14.64 11.02 4.94
N LEU A 67 14.79 10.67 6.22
CA LEU A 67 14.03 11.31 7.28
C LEU A 67 14.39 12.81 7.41
N GLU A 68 15.67 13.16 7.25
CA GLU A 68 16.12 14.56 7.25
C GLU A 68 15.54 15.34 6.07
N GLU A 69 15.54 14.75 4.87
CA GLU A 69 14.97 15.33 3.65
C GLU A 69 13.47 15.61 3.81
N MET A 70 12.72 14.64 4.34
CA MET A 70 11.28 14.79 4.61
C MET A 70 11.00 15.89 5.64
N GLN A 71 11.81 15.96 6.70
CA GLN A 71 11.66 16.99 7.72
C GLN A 71 11.90 18.39 7.14
N ASP A 72 13.00 18.58 6.39
CA ASP A 72 13.30 19.85 5.72
C ASP A 72 12.16 20.27 4.78
N PHE A 73 11.68 19.32 3.96
CA PHE A 73 10.54 19.55 3.09
C PHE A 73 9.29 20.01 3.85
N CYS A 74 8.92 19.32 4.94
CA CYS A 74 7.78 19.70 5.78
C CYS A 74 7.95 21.10 6.40
N TYR A 75 9.16 21.44 6.84
CA TYR A 75 9.46 22.77 7.38
C TYR A 75 9.33 23.86 6.32
N ARG A 76 9.85 23.62 5.12
CA ARG A 76 9.72 24.55 3.98
C ARG A 76 8.27 24.69 3.54
N LEU A 77 7.54 23.59 3.43
CA LEU A 77 6.12 23.62 3.06
C LEU A 77 5.30 24.50 4.02
N HIS A 78 5.62 24.46 5.32
CA HIS A 78 4.94 25.26 6.32
C HIS A 78 5.39 26.73 6.35
N ARG A 79 6.69 27.01 6.21
CA ARG A 79 7.26 28.35 6.43
C ARG A 79 7.51 29.16 5.17
N ASP A 80 7.82 28.49 4.07
CA ASP A 80 8.16 29.09 2.79
C ASP A 80 7.67 28.20 1.62
N PRO A 81 6.35 28.05 1.47
CA PRO A 81 5.77 27.19 0.42
C PRO A 81 6.11 27.68 -0.99
N GLU A 82 6.39 28.97 -1.16
CA GLU A 82 6.77 29.52 -2.48
C GLU A 82 8.12 28.99 -2.97
N SER A 83 8.99 28.53 -2.06
CA SER A 83 10.26 27.86 -2.39
C SER A 83 10.10 26.46 -3.00
N ILE A 84 8.89 25.88 -2.97
CA ILE A 84 8.58 24.55 -3.47
C ILE A 84 7.86 24.70 -4.83
N PRO A 85 8.08 23.80 -5.82
CA PRO A 85 7.30 23.79 -7.05
C PRO A 85 5.80 23.63 -6.77
N GLU A 86 4.93 24.38 -7.46
CA GLU A 86 3.48 24.42 -7.18
C GLU A 86 2.83 23.02 -7.10
N HIS A 87 3.18 22.12 -8.00
CA HIS A 87 2.65 20.75 -8.05
C HIS A 87 3.09 19.86 -6.86
N GLU A 88 4.13 20.26 -6.13
CA GLU A 88 4.63 19.56 -4.95
C GLU A 88 4.21 20.25 -3.64
N ARG A 89 3.54 21.41 -3.67
CA ARG A 89 3.10 22.17 -2.47
C ARG A 89 1.92 21.51 -1.74
N SER A 90 2.08 20.26 -1.39
CA SER A 90 1.10 19.43 -0.70
C SER A 90 1.81 18.57 0.34
N THR A 91 1.09 18.21 1.40
CA THR A 91 1.58 17.25 2.40
C THR A 91 1.79 15.84 1.83
N LEU A 92 1.35 15.60 0.60
CA LEU A 92 1.53 14.35 -0.14
C LEU A 92 2.51 14.50 -1.32
N GLY A 93 3.19 15.64 -1.43
CA GLY A 93 4.12 15.96 -2.53
C GLY A 93 5.60 15.85 -2.12
N GLY A 94 6.48 15.98 -3.11
CA GLY A 94 7.94 16.06 -2.92
C GLY A 94 8.51 14.89 -2.14
N ALA A 95 9.39 15.18 -1.18
CA ALA A 95 10.09 14.15 -0.41
C ALA A 95 9.16 13.21 0.38
N VAL A 96 7.95 13.66 0.74
CA VAL A 96 6.99 12.88 1.53
C VAL A 96 6.30 11.79 0.68
N GLN A 97 6.38 11.87 -0.65
CA GLN A 97 5.83 10.83 -1.53
C GLN A 97 6.45 9.45 -1.25
N LYS A 98 7.75 9.40 -0.94
CA LYS A 98 8.44 8.15 -0.58
C LYS A 98 7.84 7.47 0.65
N LEU A 99 7.35 8.25 1.62
CA LEU A 99 6.68 7.70 2.81
C LEU A 99 5.34 7.07 2.43
N LEU A 100 4.58 7.69 1.52
CA LEU A 100 3.28 7.16 1.08
C LEU A 100 3.44 5.88 0.27
N ASP A 101 4.50 5.80 -0.54
CA ASP A 101 4.83 4.66 -1.37
C ASP A 101 5.82 3.70 -0.70
N HIS A 102 6.00 3.81 0.62
CA HIS A 102 6.92 2.95 1.35
C HIS A 102 6.42 1.48 1.29
N PRO A 103 7.28 0.48 1.09
CA PRO A 103 6.87 -0.93 0.92
C PRO A 103 5.98 -1.49 2.03
N VAL A 104 6.18 -1.04 3.28
CA VAL A 104 5.32 -1.39 4.42
C VAL A 104 3.92 -0.79 4.30
N VAL A 105 3.82 0.45 3.81
CA VAL A 105 2.53 1.13 3.60
C VAL A 105 1.76 0.45 2.48
N VAL A 106 2.42 0.14 1.36
CA VAL A 106 1.81 -0.62 0.25
C VAL A 106 1.32 -1.99 0.75
N GLY A 107 2.12 -2.71 1.53
CA GLY A 107 1.72 -4.00 2.09
C GLY A 107 0.51 -3.91 3.03
N LEU A 108 0.42 -2.85 3.82
CA LEU A 108 -0.73 -2.56 4.67
C LEU A 108 -1.98 -2.25 3.83
N LEU A 109 -1.84 -1.44 2.78
CA LEU A 109 -2.95 -1.11 1.88
C LEU A 109 -3.43 -2.34 1.11
N ASN A 110 -2.51 -3.19 0.65
CA ASN A 110 -2.81 -4.47 0.01
C ASN A 110 -3.63 -5.39 0.92
N GLU A 111 -3.33 -5.44 2.22
CA GLU A 111 -4.05 -6.30 3.15
C GLU A 111 -5.46 -5.78 3.49
N PHE A 112 -5.59 -4.49 3.80
CA PHE A 112 -6.80 -3.98 4.45
C PHE A 112 -7.70 -3.14 3.54
N THR A 113 -7.16 -2.57 2.47
CA THR A 113 -7.88 -1.61 1.62
C THR A 113 -8.05 -2.09 0.19
N ALA A 114 -7.15 -2.94 -0.29
CA ALA A 114 -7.19 -3.39 -1.66
C ALA A 114 -8.41 -4.28 -1.89
N TYR A 115 -9.06 -4.04 -3.02
CA TYR A 115 -10.10 -4.90 -3.55
C TYR A 115 -9.56 -5.47 -4.87
N PRO A 116 -8.98 -6.68 -4.86
CA PRO A 116 -8.34 -7.30 -6.02
C PRO A 116 -9.13 -7.19 -7.33
N PRO A 117 -10.47 -7.31 -7.35
CA PRO A 117 -11.24 -7.22 -8.60
C PRO A 117 -11.26 -5.83 -9.25
N LEU A 118 -10.87 -4.79 -8.53
CA LEU A 118 -10.72 -3.42 -9.03
C LEU A 118 -9.26 -2.95 -8.97
N SER A 119 -8.33 -3.85 -8.63
CA SER A 119 -6.90 -3.59 -8.65
C SER A 119 -6.42 -3.80 -10.09
N SER A 120 -6.15 -2.70 -10.80
CA SER A 120 -5.57 -2.74 -12.13
C SER A 120 -4.09 -3.08 -12.03
N GLN A 121 -3.67 -4.20 -12.64
CA GLN A 121 -2.26 -4.55 -12.79
C GLN A 121 -1.58 -3.74 -13.92
N GLU A 122 -2.35 -3.01 -14.74
CA GLU A 122 -1.90 -2.09 -15.79
C GLU A 122 -2.84 -0.87 -15.91
#